data_AF-A0A2K6TQC2-F1
#
_entry.id   AF-A0A2K6TQC2-F1
#
_cell.length_a   1.000
_cell.length_b   1.000
_cell.length_c   1.000
_cell.angle_alpha   90.00
_cell.angle_beta   90.00
_cell.angle_gamma   90.00
#
_symmetry.space_group_name_H-M   'P 1'
#
loop_
_entity.id
_entity.type
_entity.pdbx_description
1 polymer ?
#
loop_
_entity_poly.entity_id
_entity_poly.type
_entity_poly.pdbx_seq_one_letter_code
_entity_poly.pdbx_strand_id
1 'polypeptide(L)'
;MAEVEETLKQLQSQTGVQGIIVVNTEGNPIKSTMDNPTTTQYASLMHSFILKARSTVCEIDPQNDLAFLRIHKDYFLIVIQNPTE
;
A
#
# COMPACT_ATOMS: atom_id res chain seq x y z
N MET A 1 3.43 -0.87 16.99
CA MET A 1 3.52 -2.26 16.47
C MET A 1 2.20 -3.02 16.61
N ALA A 2 1.55 -2.99 17.78
CA ALA A 2 0.25 -3.67 17.98
C ALA A 2 -0.88 -3.22 17.03
N GLU A 3 -0.96 -1.92 16.72
CA GLU A 3 -2.01 -1.35 15.85
C GLU A 3 -1.91 -1.85 14.40
N VAL A 4 -0.69 -2.02 13.88
CA VAL A 4 -0.45 -2.54 12.52
C VAL A 4 -0.88 -4.00 12.42
N GLU A 5 -0.60 -4.81 13.45
CA GLU A 5 -1.02 -6.22 13.49
C GLU A 5 -2.53 -6.39 13.65
N GLU A 6 -3.19 -5.51 14.40
CA GLU A 6 -4.64 -5.52 14.52
C GLU A 6 -5.31 -5.14 13.20
N THR A 7 -4.82 -4.07 12.55
CA THR A 7 -5.30 -3.64 11.23
C THR A 7 -5.09 -4.74 10.18
N LEU A 8 -3.94 -5.43 10.22
CA LEU A 8 -3.66 -6.59 9.38
C LEU A 8 -4.68 -7.71 9.61
N LYS A 9 -4.97 -8.07 10.86
CA LYS A 9 -5.97 -9.09 11.19
C LYS A 9 -7.38 -8.69 10.75
N GLN A 10 -7.75 -7.42 10.91
CA GLN A 10 -9.04 -6.91 10.44
C GLN A 10 -9.16 -7.00 8.92
N LEU A 11 -8.11 -6.61 8.18
CA LEU A 11 -8.06 -6.75 6.72
C LEU A 11 -8.11 -8.22 6.29
N GLN A 12 -7.38 -9.11 6.96
CA GLN A 12 -7.46 -10.56 6.69
C GLN A 12 -8.85 -11.14 6.95
N SER A 13 -9.60 -10.56 7.90
CA SER A 13 -10.94 -11.01 8.25
C SER A 13 -12.01 -10.53 7.27
N GLN A 14 -11.69 -9.63 6.34
CA GLN A 14 -12.63 -9.17 5.31
C GLN A 14 -12.79 -10.22 4.21
N THR A 15 -14.04 -10.54 3.91
CA THR A 15 -14.41 -11.45 2.82
C THR A 15 -14.06 -10.81 1.47
N GLY A 16 -13.09 -11.40 0.76
CA GLY A 16 -12.62 -10.90 -0.53
C GLY A 16 -11.15 -10.45 -0.56
N VAL A 17 -10.45 -10.46 0.58
CA VAL A 17 -9.01 -10.19 0.62
C VAL A 17 -8.22 -11.41 0.17
N GLN A 18 -7.63 -11.34 -1.02
CA GLN A 18 -6.81 -12.41 -1.59
C GLN A 18 -5.37 -12.40 -1.09
N GLY A 19 -4.85 -11.22 -0.71
CA GLY A 19 -3.49 -11.09 -0.22
C GLY A 19 -3.24 -9.71 0.36
N ILE A 20 -2.35 -9.64 1.34
CA ILE A 20 -1.90 -8.40 1.96
C ILE A 20 -0.40 -8.33 1.86
N ILE A 21 0.11 -7.19 1.42
CA ILE A 21 1.52 -6.89 1.34
C ILE A 21 1.78 -5.59 2.10
N VAL A 22 2.67 -5.64 3.08
CA VAL A 22 3.17 -4.49 3.83
C VAL A 22 4.57 -4.19 3.31
N VAL A 23 4.76 -2.98 2.79
CA VAL A 23 6.04 -2.50 2.26
C VAL A 23 6.55 -1.34 3.11
N ASN A 24 7.87 -1.21 3.22
CA ASN A 24 8.49 -0.03 3.81
C ASN A 24 8.57 1.12 2.78
N THR A 25 9.00 2.30 3.24
CA THR A 25 9.19 3.50 2.41
C THR A 25 10.27 3.34 1.32
N GLU A 26 11.15 2.35 1.47
CA GLU A 26 12.19 2.00 0.50
C GLU A 26 11.70 0.98 -0.56
N GLY A 27 10.46 0.47 -0.43
CA GLY A 27 9.90 -0.53 -1.33
C GLY A 27 10.25 -1.99 -0.97
N ASN A 28 10.82 -2.22 0.21
CA ASN A 28 11.09 -3.57 0.73
C ASN A 28 9.86 -4.15 1.43
N PRO A 29 9.43 -5.39 1.10
CA PRO A 29 8.32 -6.02 1.79
C PRO A 29 8.71 -6.43 3.22
N ILE A 30 7.92 -5.98 4.20
CA ILE A 30 8.07 -6.33 5.62
C ILE A 30 7.27 -7.59 5.94
N LYS A 31 6.04 -7.68 5.43
CA LYS A 31 5.12 -8.79 5.71
C LYS A 31 4.22 -9.01 4.51
N SER A 32 4.06 -10.25 4.09
CA SER A 32 3.18 -10.61 2.99
C SER A 32 2.47 -11.91 3.29
N THR A 33 1.24 -12.04 2.81
CA THR A 33 0.51 -13.31 2.79
C THR A 33 0.62 -14.03 1.44
N MET A 34 1.42 -13.48 0.51
CA MET A 34 1.67 -14.03 -0.83
C MET A 34 3.09 -14.58 -0.96
N ASP A 35 3.38 -15.26 -2.07
CA ASP A 35 4.70 -15.77 -2.40
C ASP A 35 5.75 -14.64 -2.42
N ASN A 36 6.93 -14.91 -1.87
CA ASN A 36 8.06 -13.97 -1.85
C ASN A 36 8.42 -13.36 -3.21
N PRO A 37 8.56 -14.11 -4.33
CA PRO A 37 8.93 -13.51 -5.61
C PRO A 37 7.87 -12.54 -6.13
N THR A 38 6.60 -12.92 -6.02
CA THR A 38 5.45 -12.10 -6.41
C THR A 38 5.37 -10.84 -5.55
N THR A 39 5.59 -10.99 -4.24
CA THR A 39 5.60 -9.88 -3.28
C THR A 39 6.65 -8.83 -3.62
N THR A 40 7.89 -9.24 -3.88
CA THR A 40 8.98 -8.31 -4.22
C THR A 40 8.72 -7.58 -5.52
N GLN A 41 8.19 -8.28 -6.53
CA GLN A 41 7.84 -7.66 -7.81
C GLN A 41 6.73 -6.62 -7.64
N TYR A 42 5.66 -6.94 -6.89
CA TYR A 42 4.59 -5.99 -6.60
C TYR A 42 5.08 -4.82 -5.75
N ALA A 43 5.92 -5.05 -4.74
CA ALA A 43 6.46 -4.00 -3.89
C ALA A 43 7.22 -2.93 -4.70
N SER A 44 8.09 -3.36 -5.63
CA SER A 44 8.86 -2.46 -6.49
C SER A 44 7.96 -1.68 -7.47
N LEU A 45 7.02 -2.37 -8.13
CA LEU A 45 6.08 -1.73 -9.07
C LEU A 45 5.17 -0.73 -8.37
N MET A 46 4.64 -1.10 -7.20
CA MET A 46 3.78 -0.22 -6.39
C MET A 46 4.53 0.98 -5.86
N HIS A 47 5.77 0.82 -5.40
CA HIS A 47 6.60 1.94 -4.95
C HIS A 47 6.79 2.99 -6.05
N SER A 48 7.16 2.56 -7.26
CA SER A 48 7.31 3.46 -8.40
C SER A 48 5.99 4.14 -8.77
N PHE A 49 4.87 3.41 -8.71
CA PHE A 49 3.55 3.95 -9.00
C PHE A 49 3.12 5.01 -7.98
N ILE A 50 3.27 4.73 -6.69
CA ILE A 50 2.94 5.65 -5.60
C ILE A 50 3.77 6.93 -5.69
N LEU A 51 5.07 6.81 -5.99
CA LEU A 51 5.95 7.96 -6.12
C LEU A 51 5.50 8.89 -7.25
N LYS A 52 5.12 8.32 -8.40
CA LYS A 52 4.55 9.09 -9.52
C LYS A 52 3.18 9.68 -9.17
N ALA A 53 2.29 8.90 -8.56
CA ALA A 53 0.96 9.37 -8.17
C ALA A 53 1.05 10.53 -7.16
N ARG A 54 1.96 10.45 -6.18
CA ARG A 54 2.19 11.54 -5.21
C ARG A 54 2.72 12.80 -5.89
N SER A 55 3.67 12.67 -6.81
CA SER A 55 4.14 13.79 -7.61
C SER A 55 3.00 14.45 -8.40
N THR A 56 2.18 13.65 -9.08
CA THR A 56 1.03 14.18 -9.86
C THR A 56 -0.02 14.84 -8.97
N VAL A 57 -0.33 14.28 -7.79
CA VAL A 57 -1.26 14.92 -6.85
C VAL A 57 -0.70 16.24 -6.33
N CYS A 58 0.58 16.29 -5.96
CA CYS A 58 1.24 17.51 -5.51
C CYS A 58 1.31 18.58 -6.62
N GLU A 59 1.45 18.18 -7.89
CA GLU A 59 1.38 19.09 -9.04
C GLU A 59 -0.02 19.68 -9.24
N ILE A 60 -1.08 18.92 -8.94
CA ILE A 60 -2.48 19.38 -9.05
C ILE A 60 -2.86 20.24 -7.84
N ASP A 61 -2.50 19.80 -6.64
CA ASP A 61 -2.77 20.46 -5.36
C ASP A 61 -1.60 20.23 -4.39
N PRO A 62 -0.72 21.22 -4.19
CA PRO A 62 0.45 21.08 -3.34
C PRO A 62 0.14 21.04 -1.83
N GLN A 63 -1.12 21.25 -1.42
CA GLN A 63 -1.55 21.17 -0.02
C GLN A 63 -2.14 19.80 0.34
N ASN A 64 -2.44 18.96 -0.66
CA ASN A 64 -2.98 17.62 -0.45
C ASN A 64 -1.90 16.55 -0.63
N ASP A 65 -1.71 15.70 0.40
CA ASP A 65 -0.84 14.52 0.32
C ASP A 65 -1.66 13.27 -0.03
N LEU A 66 -1.02 12.33 -0.73
CA LEU A 66 -1.65 11.08 -1.14
C LEU A 66 -1.76 10.11 0.04
N ALA A 67 -2.85 10.19 0.79
CA ALA A 67 -3.12 9.31 1.95
C ALA A 67 -3.83 7.98 1.60
N PHE A 68 -4.58 7.93 0.50
CA PHE A 68 -5.30 6.71 0.12
C PHE A 68 -5.40 6.59 -1.40
N LEU A 69 -5.09 5.41 -1.91
CA LEU A 69 -5.12 5.11 -3.33
C LEU A 69 -5.93 3.83 -3.56
N ARG A 70 -7.05 3.91 -4.25
CA ARG A 70 -7.85 2.72 -4.61
C ARG A 70 -7.90 2.58 -6.11
N ILE A 71 -7.42 1.45 -6.62
CA ILE A 71 -7.47 1.11 -8.05
C ILE A 71 -8.56 0.06 -8.24
N HIS A 72 -9.47 0.27 -9.19
CA HIS A 72 -10.51 -0.70 -9.52
C HIS A 72 -10.23 -1.28 -10.92
N LYS A 73 -9.86 -2.56 -11.00
CA LYS A 73 -9.77 -3.29 -12.26
C LYS A 73 -10.34 -4.71 -12.13
N ASP A 74 -9.83 -5.51 -11.19
CA ASP A 74 -10.43 -6.82 -10.83
C ASP A 74 -10.31 -7.15 -9.32
N TYR A 75 -9.17 -6.88 -8.66
CA TYR A 75 -9.06 -6.76 -7.18
C TYR A 75 -7.83 -5.91 -6.80
N PHE A 76 -7.99 -4.82 -6.04
CA PHE A 76 -6.88 -4.05 -5.43
C PHE A 76 -7.35 -3.23 -4.22
N LEU A 77 -6.56 -3.24 -3.13
CA LEU A 77 -6.65 -2.26 -2.04
C LEU A 77 -5.24 -1.77 -1.71
N ILE A 78 -4.99 -0.47 -1.83
CA ILE A 78 -3.70 0.15 -1.49
C ILE A 78 -3.96 1.17 -0.37
N VAL A 79 -3.26 1.02 0.76
CA VAL A 79 -3.33 1.95 1.89
C VAL A 79 -1.97 2.60 2.04
N ILE A 80 -1.90 3.93 1.92
CA ILE A 80 -0.66 4.71 2.03
C ILE A 80 -0.77 5.59 3.27
N GLN A 81 -0.35 5.10 4.43
CA GLN A 81 -0.22 6.00 5.57
C GLN A 81 1.12 6.73 5.50
N ASN A 82 1.06 8.04 5.27
CA ASN A 82 2.14 8.96 5.55
C ASN A 82 1.89 9.57 6.94
N PRO A 83 2.61 9.15 7.99
CA PRO A 83 2.47 9.73 9.32
C PRO A 83 3.17 11.09 9.31
N THR A 84 2.42 12.14 8.98
CA THR A 84 2.77 13.46 9.51
C THR A 84 1.72 13.84 10.55
N GLU A 85 1.52 12.95 11.52
CA GLU A 85 1.75 13.13 12.98
C GLU A 85 1.59 11.78 13.68
#